data_AF-A0A3B5LRF2-F1
#
_entry.id   AF-A0A3B5LRF2-F1
#
_cell.length_a   1.000
_cell.length_b   1.000
_cell.length_c   1.000
_cell.angle_alpha   90.00
_cell.angle_beta   90.00
_cell.angle_gamma   90.00
#
_symmetry.space_group_name_H-M   'P 1'
#
loop_
_entity.id
_entity.type
_entity.pdbx_description
1 polymer ?
#
loop_
_entity_poly.entity_id
_entity_poly.type
_entity_poly.pdbx_seq_one_letter_code
_entity_poly.pdbx_strand_id
1 'polypeptide(L)'
;MGILSTTVLLLSLSLLACLYKDLLFNNEGRLVRSGHFDHYEVMLRKKPGYSYPREPKSDIHRDISQTTENSREPECTTAPESRFDCGRDRLLSQEECEDRGCCYAPLPGSAGPPWCFFPALYPGYDMGPLTPSKKGQTATLTRASPSYLPKDIVTLSLEVIAETASCFHVVVKIDKRLSVSLPSEFSMNTTVAPLLFADQYLQLSTSLASSLVSGLGEHYTSLVLDLNWTSWTLWNRDMAPHVMILQPTPALTWVSTGGILDLYIFLVDIVMFFFPGYPMMPPYWSLGFHLCRWGYTTTNATRMVAERMHSANFPMDVQWNDLDYADKRRVFTFDPVRFGDLPEMVQEFHKKGIKYILILDPGISSTSLPGTYPPFENGVKRDVFIKNASGDILIGKVWPGPTAFPDFTKPEARQWWEDCIRDFFSKVPVDGLWIYFMPQNYNKIF
;
A
#
# COMPACT_ATOMS: atom_id res chain seq x y z
N MET A 1 50.37 39.76 4.22
CA MET A 1 50.62 38.41 3.66
C MET A 1 49.41 37.51 3.99
N GLY A 2 48.28 37.69 3.29
CA GLY A 2 47.01 37.06 3.72
C GLY A 2 45.81 37.18 2.78
N ILE A 3 46.02 37.39 1.48
CA ILE A 3 44.92 37.45 0.47
C ILE A 3 45.12 36.44 -0.67
N LEU A 4 46.35 35.94 -0.89
CA LEU A 4 46.61 34.89 -1.88
C LEU A 4 46.12 33.48 -1.48
N SER A 5 45.88 33.21 -0.20
CA SER A 5 45.59 31.85 0.29
C SER A 5 44.14 31.41 0.03
N THR A 6 43.18 32.33 0.15
CA THR A 6 41.74 32.03 0.00
C THR A 6 41.33 31.82 -1.46
N THR A 7 41.90 32.60 -2.39
CA THR A 7 41.61 32.45 -3.83
C THR A 7 42.13 31.13 -4.38
N VAL A 8 43.30 30.66 -3.91
CA VAL A 8 43.86 29.36 -4.29
C VAL A 8 43.01 28.20 -3.75
N LEU A 9 42.46 28.33 -2.53
CA LEU A 9 41.55 27.32 -1.94
C LEU A 9 40.22 27.20 -2.70
N LEU A 10 39.65 28.34 -3.15
CA LEU A 10 38.42 28.37 -3.94
C LEU A 10 38.63 27.82 -5.37
N LEU A 11 39.80 28.05 -5.96
CA LEU A 11 40.19 27.43 -7.24
C LEU A 11 40.44 25.92 -7.11
N SER A 12 41.04 25.44 -6.01
CA SER A 12 41.25 24.00 -5.82
C SER A 12 39.93 23.25 -5.54
N LEU A 13 39.00 23.85 -4.80
CA LEU A 13 37.66 23.26 -4.55
C LEU A 13 36.79 23.21 -5.82
N SER A 14 36.86 24.23 -6.67
CA SER A 14 36.11 24.23 -7.95
C SER A 14 36.71 23.24 -8.97
N LEU A 15 38.05 23.10 -9.03
CA LEU A 15 38.70 22.05 -9.83
C LEU A 15 38.36 20.63 -9.33
N LEU A 16 38.28 20.40 -8.00
CA LEU A 16 37.82 19.11 -7.46
C LEU A 16 36.37 18.80 -7.86
N ALA A 17 35.48 19.79 -7.82
CA ALA A 17 34.07 19.62 -8.18
C ALA A 17 33.87 19.31 -9.68
N CYS A 18 34.70 19.89 -10.56
CA CYS A 18 34.70 19.54 -11.98
C CYS A 18 35.23 18.12 -12.23
N LEU A 19 36.36 17.75 -11.61
CA LEU A 19 36.92 16.39 -11.73
C LEU A 19 35.97 15.32 -11.20
N TYR A 20 35.16 15.61 -10.18
CA TYR A 20 34.14 14.70 -9.67
C TYR A 20 32.94 14.53 -10.61
N LYS A 21 32.59 15.55 -11.40
CA LYS A 21 31.57 15.42 -12.46
C LYS A 21 32.05 14.54 -13.61
N ASP A 22 33.29 14.74 -14.07
CA ASP A 22 33.82 13.92 -15.17
C ASP A 22 33.97 12.44 -14.79
N LEU A 23 34.31 12.12 -13.54
CA LEU A 23 34.39 10.73 -13.06
C LEU A 23 33.03 10.01 -12.97
N LEU A 24 31.93 10.75 -12.81
CA LEU A 24 30.58 10.17 -12.75
C LEU A 24 29.93 9.99 -14.13
N PHE A 25 30.37 10.75 -15.14
CA PHE A 25 29.80 10.70 -16.49
C PHE A 25 30.64 9.90 -17.50
N ASN A 26 31.94 9.68 -17.26
CA ASN A 26 32.78 8.84 -18.11
C ASN A 26 33.04 7.46 -17.48
N ASN A 27 32.05 6.57 -17.60
CA ASN A 27 32.31 5.14 -17.51
C ASN A 27 31.47 4.39 -18.54
N GLU A 28 32.02 4.20 -19.75
CA GLU A 28 31.52 3.23 -20.72
C GLU A 28 31.75 1.81 -20.20
N GLY A 29 30.95 1.42 -19.20
CA GLY A 29 30.97 0.15 -18.51
C GLY A 29 30.36 -0.99 -19.32
N ARG A 30 30.96 -1.27 -20.50
CA ARG A 30 30.98 -2.55 -21.21
C ARG A 30 29.82 -3.52 -20.89
N LEU A 31 28.72 -3.40 -21.63
CA LEU A 31 27.58 -4.34 -21.63
C LEU A 31 28.07 -5.81 -21.60
N VAL A 32 27.81 -6.49 -20.49
CA VAL A 32 28.04 -7.94 -20.38
C VAL A 32 27.05 -8.63 -21.32
N ARG A 33 27.57 -9.50 -22.19
CA ARG A 33 26.76 -10.21 -23.20
C ARG A 33 25.64 -11.00 -22.53
N SER A 34 24.44 -10.89 -23.12
CA SER A 34 23.33 -11.80 -22.86
C SER A 34 23.77 -13.26 -22.99
N GLY A 35 23.61 -14.03 -21.92
CA GLY A 35 23.77 -15.48 -21.97
C GLY A 35 22.62 -16.10 -22.75
N HIS A 36 22.94 -16.95 -23.72
CA HIS A 36 21.94 -17.73 -24.46
C HIS A 36 21.29 -18.71 -23.48
N PHE A 37 20.01 -18.51 -23.17
CA PHE A 37 19.20 -19.48 -22.44
C PHE A 37 18.35 -20.25 -23.46
N ASP A 38 18.69 -21.52 -23.65
CA ASP A 38 17.94 -22.40 -24.54
C ASP A 38 16.48 -22.57 -24.08
N HIS A 39 15.57 -22.62 -25.05
CA HIS A 39 14.15 -22.85 -24.80
C HIS A 39 13.91 -24.23 -24.16
N TYR A 40 13.57 -24.24 -22.88
CA TYR A 40 12.86 -25.37 -22.28
C TYR A 40 11.35 -25.18 -22.46
N GLU A 41 10.74 -26.00 -23.33
CA GLU A 41 9.28 -26.10 -23.44
C GLU A 41 8.67 -26.58 -22.12
N VAL A 42 8.00 -25.68 -21.39
CA VAL A 42 7.10 -26.09 -20.32
C VAL A 42 5.81 -26.59 -20.94
N MET A 43 5.72 -27.92 -21.08
CA MET A 43 4.52 -28.66 -21.55
C MET A 43 3.30 -28.39 -20.65
N LEU A 44 2.57 -27.30 -20.92
CA LEU A 44 1.26 -27.05 -20.36
C LEU A 44 0.25 -28.05 -20.94
N ARG A 45 -0.09 -29.08 -20.15
CA ARG A 45 -1.14 -30.06 -20.48
C ARG A 45 -2.48 -29.35 -20.70
N LYS A 46 -2.90 -29.19 -21.96
CA LYS A 46 -4.25 -28.78 -22.33
C LYS A 46 -5.27 -29.74 -21.68
N LYS A 47 -6.21 -29.19 -20.90
CA LYS A 47 -7.48 -29.88 -20.60
C LYS A 47 -8.49 -29.58 -21.72
N PRO A 48 -9.43 -30.51 -22.03
CA PRO A 48 -10.27 -30.39 -23.22
C PRO A 48 -11.29 -29.25 -23.11
N GLY A 49 -11.56 -28.60 -24.23
CA GLY A 49 -12.60 -27.57 -24.31
C GLY A 49 -14.00 -28.18 -24.29
N TYR A 50 -14.91 -27.55 -23.55
CA TYR A 50 -16.34 -27.79 -23.70
C TYR A 50 -16.88 -26.97 -24.88
N SER A 51 -17.33 -27.65 -25.92
CA SER A 51 -18.12 -27.06 -27.01
C SER A 51 -19.60 -27.07 -26.66
N TYR A 52 -20.27 -25.93 -26.83
CA TYR A 52 -21.74 -25.88 -26.84
C TYR A 52 -22.27 -25.95 -28.28
N PRO A 53 -23.45 -26.57 -28.53
CA PRO A 53 -23.91 -26.85 -29.88
C PRO A 53 -24.35 -25.58 -30.64
N ARG A 54 -24.13 -25.57 -31.95
CA ARG A 54 -24.87 -24.70 -32.88
C ARG A 54 -26.13 -25.43 -33.34
N GLU A 55 -27.27 -24.73 -33.37
CA GLU A 55 -28.26 -24.69 -34.46
C GLU A 55 -29.55 -23.97 -34.02
N PRO A 56 -30.43 -23.51 -34.93
CA PRO A 56 -30.23 -23.25 -36.36
C PRO A 56 -30.48 -21.77 -36.72
N LYS A 57 -30.19 -21.37 -37.96
CA LYS A 57 -30.64 -20.08 -38.51
C LYS A 57 -32.13 -20.14 -38.85
N SER A 58 -32.90 -19.13 -38.47
CA SER A 58 -34.21 -18.84 -39.08
C SER A 58 -34.15 -17.47 -39.75
N ASP A 59 -34.11 -17.46 -41.08
CA ASP A 59 -34.20 -16.23 -41.87
C ASP A 59 -35.60 -15.61 -41.71
N ILE A 60 -35.66 -14.41 -41.12
CA ILE A 60 -36.84 -13.55 -41.19
C ILE A 60 -36.40 -12.21 -41.77
N HIS A 61 -36.54 -12.09 -43.09
CA HIS A 61 -36.62 -10.78 -43.73
C HIS A 61 -37.89 -10.07 -43.23
N ARG A 62 -37.73 -8.92 -42.56
CA ARG A 62 -38.63 -7.78 -42.81
C ARG A 62 -38.06 -6.43 -42.35
N ASP A 63 -38.26 -5.48 -43.25
CA ASP A 63 -38.33 -4.03 -43.09
C ASP A 63 -37.19 -3.29 -42.36
N ILE A 64 -36.35 -2.69 -43.21
CA ILE A 64 -35.53 -1.53 -42.90
C ILE A 64 -36.49 -0.36 -42.60
N SER A 65 -36.88 -0.18 -41.35
CA SER A 65 -37.34 1.11 -40.86
C SER A 65 -36.13 1.92 -40.38
N GLN A 66 -35.79 2.97 -41.13
CA GLN A 66 -34.80 3.95 -40.70
C GLN A 66 -35.34 4.75 -39.50
N THR A 67 -35.17 4.24 -38.29
CA THR A 67 -35.36 5.03 -37.06
C THR A 67 -34.14 5.91 -36.83
N THR A 68 -34.13 7.02 -37.57
CA THR A 68 -33.62 8.34 -37.16
C THR A 68 -32.54 8.36 -36.06
N GLU A 69 -31.29 8.59 -36.47
CA GLU A 69 -30.30 9.24 -35.61
C GLU A 69 -30.83 10.62 -35.20
N ASN A 70 -31.37 10.79 -33.98
CA ASN A 70 -31.45 12.13 -33.38
C ASN A 70 -31.69 12.15 -31.85
N SER A 71 -30.61 11.98 -31.06
CA SER A 71 -30.45 12.60 -29.73
C SER A 71 -29.06 12.31 -29.14
N ARG A 72 -27.98 12.55 -29.90
CA ARG A 72 -26.66 12.68 -29.26
C ARG A 72 -26.52 14.10 -28.75
N GLU A 73 -26.76 14.27 -27.45
CA GLU A 73 -26.32 15.49 -26.77
C GLU A 73 -24.80 15.63 -26.97
N PRO A 74 -24.30 16.84 -27.29
CA PRO A 74 -22.89 17.03 -27.63
C PRO A 74 -21.92 16.70 -26.48
N GLU A 75 -22.44 16.56 -25.25
CA GLU A 75 -21.69 16.31 -24.02
C GLU A 75 -21.24 14.85 -23.85
N CYS A 76 -21.84 13.90 -24.57
CA CYS A 76 -21.54 12.46 -24.47
C CYS A 76 -20.57 11.93 -25.53
N THR A 77 -19.72 12.80 -26.09
CA THR A 77 -18.78 12.46 -27.18
C THR A 77 -17.40 12.00 -26.72
N THR A 78 -17.20 11.73 -25.42
CA THR A 78 -15.91 11.36 -24.82
C THR A 78 -15.32 10.07 -25.41
N ALA A 79 -14.09 10.18 -25.93
CA ALA A 79 -13.31 9.07 -26.46
C ALA A 79 -13.10 7.97 -25.40
N PRO A 80 -13.17 6.67 -25.75
CA PRO A 80 -13.17 5.56 -24.79
C PRO A 80 -12.10 5.62 -23.70
N GLU A 81 -10.84 5.84 -24.10
CA GLU A 81 -9.65 5.98 -23.24
C GLU A 81 -9.77 7.06 -22.15
N SER A 82 -10.56 8.10 -22.42
CA SER A 82 -10.75 9.28 -21.57
C SER A 82 -12.02 9.24 -20.72
N ARG A 83 -12.77 8.13 -20.74
CA ARG A 83 -14.01 7.99 -19.99
C ARG A 83 -13.73 7.69 -18.51
N PHE A 84 -14.24 8.54 -17.63
CA PHE A 84 -14.24 8.27 -16.18
C PHE A 84 -15.56 7.61 -15.77
N ASP A 85 -15.45 6.47 -15.10
CA ASP A 85 -16.56 5.59 -14.74
C ASP A 85 -17.54 6.22 -13.73
N CYS A 86 -18.83 6.27 -14.09
CA CYS A 86 -19.92 6.79 -13.25
C CYS A 86 -20.74 5.66 -12.58
N GLY A 87 -20.48 4.39 -12.92
CA GLY A 87 -21.10 3.19 -12.34
C GLY A 87 -20.18 2.43 -11.38
N ARG A 88 -19.22 3.10 -10.73
CA ARG A 88 -18.16 2.41 -9.98
C ARG A 88 -18.64 1.64 -8.75
N ASP A 89 -19.73 2.08 -8.12
CA ASP A 89 -20.36 1.42 -6.97
C ASP A 89 -21.13 0.15 -7.37
N ARG A 90 -21.69 0.09 -8.59
CA ARG A 90 -22.43 -1.07 -9.11
C ARG A 90 -22.64 -0.97 -10.62
N LEU A 91 -22.72 -2.11 -11.29
CA LEU A 91 -23.17 -2.17 -12.68
C LEU A 91 -24.54 -1.50 -12.84
N LEU A 92 -24.66 -0.61 -13.82
CA LEU A 92 -25.86 0.16 -14.14
C LEU A 92 -26.42 -0.27 -15.50
N SER A 93 -27.75 -0.31 -15.60
CA SER A 93 -28.44 -0.23 -16.88
C SER A 93 -28.29 1.15 -17.54
N GLN A 94 -28.77 1.30 -18.77
CA GLN A 94 -28.80 2.59 -19.47
C GLN A 94 -29.62 3.63 -18.70
N GLU A 95 -30.86 3.27 -18.31
CA GLU A 95 -31.77 4.12 -17.54
C GLU A 95 -31.14 4.58 -16.21
N GLU A 96 -30.56 3.66 -15.43
CA GLU A 96 -29.87 3.99 -14.17
C GLU A 96 -28.60 4.83 -14.34
N CYS A 97 -27.98 4.83 -15.53
CA CYS A 97 -26.85 5.69 -15.86
C CYS A 97 -27.32 7.11 -16.22
N GLU A 98 -28.35 7.20 -17.06
CA GLU A 98 -28.95 8.46 -17.50
C GLU A 98 -29.63 9.19 -16.31
N ASP A 99 -30.29 8.45 -15.39
CA ASP A 99 -30.83 8.95 -14.12
C ASP A 99 -29.77 9.59 -13.20
N ARG A 100 -28.49 9.17 -13.31
CA ARG A 100 -27.38 9.80 -12.58
C ARG A 100 -26.88 11.08 -13.25
N GLY A 101 -27.41 11.45 -14.42
CA GLY A 101 -26.88 12.50 -15.28
C GLY A 101 -25.62 12.08 -16.03
N CYS A 102 -25.43 10.79 -16.28
CA CYS A 102 -24.24 10.23 -16.92
C CYS A 102 -24.52 9.69 -18.32
N CYS A 103 -23.46 9.64 -19.13
CA CYS A 103 -23.51 9.19 -20.51
C CYS A 103 -23.39 7.66 -20.61
N TYR A 104 -24.29 7.03 -21.38
CA TYR A 104 -24.24 5.60 -21.64
C TYR A 104 -23.83 5.31 -23.10
N ALA A 105 -22.66 4.70 -23.31
CA ALA A 105 -22.20 4.30 -24.65
C ALA A 105 -21.47 2.94 -24.58
N PRO A 106 -22.18 1.82 -24.81
CA PRO A 106 -21.61 0.47 -24.69
C PRO A 106 -20.55 0.21 -25.77
N LEU A 107 -19.55 -0.59 -25.41
CA LEU A 107 -18.45 -1.00 -26.30
C LEU A 107 -18.35 -2.53 -26.34
N PRO A 108 -19.17 -3.21 -27.18
CA PRO A 108 -19.17 -4.66 -27.28
C PRO A 108 -17.81 -5.20 -27.71
N GLY A 109 -17.26 -6.15 -26.94
CA GLY A 109 -15.97 -6.77 -27.22
C GLY A 109 -14.73 -6.02 -26.70
N SER A 110 -14.89 -4.87 -26.05
CA SER A 110 -13.81 -4.21 -25.31
C SER A 110 -13.97 -4.43 -23.81
N ALA A 111 -13.00 -5.11 -23.19
CA ALA A 111 -12.87 -5.17 -21.74
C ALA A 111 -11.90 -4.05 -21.31
N GLY A 112 -12.43 -2.96 -20.75
CA GLY A 112 -11.64 -1.81 -20.32
C GLY A 112 -12.50 -0.57 -20.09
N PRO A 113 -12.83 0.21 -21.15
CA PRO A 113 -13.52 1.48 -20.98
C PRO A 113 -14.94 1.33 -20.42
N PRO A 114 -15.37 2.19 -19.48
CA PRO A 114 -16.70 2.13 -18.90
C PRO A 114 -17.78 2.46 -19.94
N TRP A 115 -18.91 1.76 -19.82
CA TRP A 115 -20.10 2.01 -20.63
C TRP A 115 -20.90 3.20 -20.09
N CYS A 116 -20.99 3.34 -18.76
CA CYS A 116 -21.55 4.51 -18.08
C CYS A 116 -20.42 5.44 -17.61
N PHE A 117 -20.37 6.67 -18.08
CA PHE A 117 -19.26 7.60 -17.82
C PHE A 117 -19.73 9.04 -17.61
N PHE A 118 -18.93 9.85 -16.92
CA PHE A 118 -19.26 11.25 -16.69
C PHE A 118 -19.19 12.08 -18.00
N PRO A 119 -20.21 12.90 -18.34
CA PRO A 119 -20.08 13.96 -19.34
C PRO A 119 -19.05 15.00 -18.92
N ALA A 120 -18.56 15.78 -19.89
CA ALA A 120 -17.56 16.82 -19.64
C ALA A 120 -18.04 17.94 -18.69
N LEU A 121 -19.36 18.13 -18.56
CA LEU A 121 -20.00 19.14 -17.71
C LEU A 121 -20.76 18.51 -16.52
N TYR A 122 -20.36 17.32 -16.07
CA TYR A 122 -21.03 16.67 -14.94
C TYR A 122 -20.99 17.55 -13.67
N PRO A 123 -22.11 17.69 -12.93
CA PRO A 123 -22.15 18.49 -11.71
C PRO A 123 -21.07 18.08 -10.70
N GLY A 124 -20.17 19.02 -10.41
CA GLY A 124 -19.08 18.88 -9.44
C GLY A 124 -19.23 19.84 -8.27
N TYR A 125 -18.12 20.12 -7.58
CA TYR A 125 -18.05 21.19 -6.60
C TYR A 125 -17.63 22.49 -7.27
N ASP A 126 -18.41 23.55 -7.05
CA ASP A 126 -18.03 24.91 -7.37
C ASP A 126 -17.02 25.44 -6.36
N MET A 127 -15.95 26.07 -6.83
CA MET A 127 -14.94 26.70 -5.99
C MET A 127 -15.26 28.18 -5.78
N GLY A 128 -15.34 28.59 -4.51
CA GLY A 128 -15.50 29.98 -4.10
C GLY A 128 -14.25 30.85 -4.31
N PRO A 129 -14.22 32.08 -3.76
CA PRO A 129 -13.11 33.01 -3.91
C PRO A 129 -11.92 32.70 -3.01
N LEU A 130 -10.73 32.75 -3.62
CA LEU A 130 -9.40 32.53 -3.05
C LEU A 130 -9.02 33.62 -2.03
N THR A 131 -8.51 33.21 -0.86
CA THR A 131 -8.03 34.10 0.22
C THR A 131 -6.67 33.64 0.78
N PRO A 132 -5.80 34.54 1.26
CA PRO A 132 -4.55 34.14 1.92
C PRO A 132 -4.74 33.56 3.33
N SER A 133 -3.91 32.59 3.72
CA SER A 133 -3.84 32.01 5.06
C SER A 133 -2.43 32.12 5.65
N LYS A 134 -2.24 31.71 6.92
CA LYS A 134 -0.94 31.74 7.60
C LYS A 134 0.12 30.79 7.02
N LYS A 135 -0.31 29.77 6.26
CA LYS A 135 0.56 28.71 5.72
C LYS A 135 0.52 28.61 4.18
N GLY A 136 -0.28 29.45 3.54
CA GLY A 136 -0.69 29.26 2.16
C GLY A 136 -2.03 29.93 1.94
N GLN A 137 -3.05 29.16 1.57
CA GLN A 137 -4.06 29.72 0.68
C GLN A 137 -5.39 28.95 0.65
N THR A 138 -6.52 29.69 0.61
CA THR A 138 -7.86 29.18 0.93
C THR A 138 -9.11 29.92 0.24
N ALA A 139 -10.06 29.23 -0.50
CA ALA A 139 -11.53 29.32 -0.89
C ALA A 139 -12.50 28.06 -0.71
N THR A 140 -13.80 28.20 -0.38
CA THR A 140 -14.72 27.06 -0.06
C THR A 140 -15.09 26.24 -1.30
N LEU A 141 -15.34 24.94 -1.16
CA LEU A 141 -15.96 24.12 -2.21
C LEU A 141 -17.43 23.84 -1.87
N THR A 142 -18.35 24.07 -2.79
CA THR A 142 -19.81 23.85 -2.58
C THR A 142 -20.44 23.12 -3.75
N ARG A 143 -21.28 22.13 -3.48
CA ARG A 143 -22.03 21.38 -4.49
C ARG A 143 -23.48 21.87 -4.53
N ALA A 144 -23.97 22.30 -5.70
CA ALA A 144 -25.32 22.87 -5.82
C ALA A 144 -26.44 21.82 -5.67
N SER A 145 -26.21 20.61 -6.21
CA SER A 145 -27.07 19.44 -6.09
C SER A 145 -26.26 18.25 -5.54
N PRO A 146 -26.76 17.50 -4.54
CA PRO A 146 -26.08 16.29 -4.04
C PRO A 146 -25.74 15.30 -5.16
N SER A 147 -24.65 14.55 -5.00
CA SER A 147 -24.36 13.42 -5.89
C SER A 147 -25.34 12.25 -5.69
N TYR A 148 -25.22 11.21 -6.51
CA TYR A 148 -25.97 9.96 -6.35
C TYR A 148 -25.55 9.13 -5.12
N LEU A 149 -24.51 9.56 -4.38
CA LEU A 149 -23.96 8.82 -3.25
C LEU A 149 -24.74 9.10 -1.95
N PRO A 150 -24.95 8.09 -1.08
CA PRO A 150 -25.54 8.31 0.23
C PRO A 150 -24.60 9.14 1.12
N LYS A 151 -25.16 10.10 1.87
CA LYS A 151 -24.42 11.03 2.74
C LYS A 151 -23.36 11.87 2.00
N ASP A 152 -23.67 12.33 0.80
CA ASP A 152 -22.88 13.31 0.05
C ASP A 152 -22.68 14.61 0.85
N ILE A 153 -21.46 15.16 0.83
CA ILE A 153 -21.07 16.30 1.67
C ILE A 153 -21.04 17.57 0.84
N VAL A 154 -22.14 18.32 0.87
CA VAL A 154 -22.38 19.48 -0.03
C VAL A 154 -21.41 20.67 0.16
N THR A 155 -20.64 20.72 1.24
CA THR A 155 -19.70 21.83 1.52
C THR A 155 -18.39 21.30 2.09
N LEU A 156 -17.26 21.64 1.45
CA LEU A 156 -15.91 21.22 1.84
C LEU A 156 -14.95 22.42 1.96
N SER A 157 -13.83 22.16 2.62
CA SER A 157 -12.68 23.04 2.77
C SER A 157 -11.46 22.40 2.12
N LEU A 158 -10.67 23.15 1.35
CA LEU A 158 -9.52 22.62 0.59
C LEU A 158 -8.23 23.37 0.98
N GLU A 159 -7.58 23.11 2.11
CA GLU A 159 -6.38 23.88 2.49
C GLU A 159 -5.20 23.61 1.53
N VAL A 160 -4.55 24.66 0.99
CA VAL A 160 -3.33 24.51 0.16
C VAL A 160 -2.15 25.19 0.84
N ILE A 161 -1.07 24.42 1.01
CA ILE A 161 0.12 24.77 1.78
C ILE A 161 1.36 24.57 0.88
N ALA A 162 2.22 25.57 0.82
CA ALA A 162 3.56 25.43 0.23
C ALA A 162 4.55 25.11 1.36
N GLU A 163 4.76 23.83 1.64
CA GLU A 163 5.65 23.37 2.71
C GLU A 163 7.12 23.72 2.39
N THR A 164 7.50 23.60 1.12
CA THR A 164 8.81 24.05 0.60
C THR A 164 8.65 24.55 -0.85
N ALA A 165 9.73 25.06 -1.45
CA ALA A 165 9.76 25.37 -2.89
C ALA A 165 9.56 24.14 -3.81
N SER A 166 9.67 22.92 -3.26
CA SER A 166 9.56 21.64 -3.97
C SER A 166 8.43 20.74 -3.49
N CYS A 167 7.67 21.15 -2.48
CA CYS A 167 6.60 20.36 -1.84
C CYS A 167 5.35 21.20 -1.63
N PHE A 168 4.26 20.78 -2.28
CA PHE A 168 2.93 21.33 -2.12
C PHE A 168 2.05 20.30 -1.40
N HIS A 169 1.26 20.76 -0.44
CA HIS A 169 0.43 19.94 0.44
C HIS A 169 -1.01 20.46 0.33
N VAL A 170 -1.93 19.56 0.00
CA VAL A 170 -3.31 19.86 -0.41
C VAL A 170 -4.27 19.00 0.40
N VAL A 171 -5.18 19.63 1.16
CA VAL A 171 -6.04 18.95 2.14
C VAL A 171 -7.52 19.28 1.95
N VAL A 172 -8.33 18.34 1.47
CA VAL A 172 -9.80 18.47 1.37
C VAL A 172 -10.48 17.81 2.58
N LYS A 173 -11.18 18.60 3.39
CA LYS A 173 -11.83 18.20 4.65
C LYS A 173 -13.18 18.88 4.89
N ILE A 174 -13.95 18.35 5.82
CA ILE A 174 -15.30 18.81 6.19
C ILE A 174 -15.20 19.99 7.18
N ASP A 175 -15.02 21.21 6.64
CA ASP A 175 -14.85 22.49 7.37
C ASP A 175 -13.60 22.50 8.32
N LYS A 176 -12.86 23.59 8.56
CA LYS A 176 -13.04 25.00 8.19
C LYS A 176 -12.16 25.42 7.03
N ARG A 177 -12.86 26.03 6.08
CA ARG A 177 -12.37 27.13 5.27
C ARG A 177 -11.07 26.89 4.46
N LEU A 178 -11.37 26.53 3.20
CA LEU A 178 -11.04 27.29 1.98
C LEU A 178 -9.71 26.73 1.19
N SER A 179 -9.57 26.70 -0.20
CA SER A 179 -8.50 26.51 -1.33
C SER A 179 -7.69 27.61 -2.12
N VAL A 180 -6.70 27.24 -2.99
CA VAL A 180 -6.20 28.00 -4.19
C VAL A 180 -5.66 27.08 -5.31
N SER A 181 -5.60 27.59 -6.55
CA SER A 181 -4.92 27.05 -7.75
C SER A 181 -3.39 26.90 -7.65
N LEU A 182 -2.85 25.79 -8.15
CA LEU A 182 -1.41 25.55 -8.30
C LEU A 182 -0.77 26.38 -9.45
N PRO A 183 0.55 26.65 -9.42
CA PRO A 183 1.27 27.31 -10.52
C PRO A 183 1.21 26.53 -11.84
N SER A 184 1.27 27.26 -12.96
CA SER A 184 1.11 26.73 -14.34
C SER A 184 2.27 25.89 -14.88
N GLU A 185 3.14 25.37 -14.02
CA GLU A 185 4.21 24.41 -14.36
C GLU A 185 3.92 22.99 -13.79
N PHE A 186 2.72 22.77 -13.26
CA PHE A 186 2.29 21.48 -12.71
C PHE A 186 1.62 20.56 -13.74
N SER A 187 1.88 19.26 -13.58
CA SER A 187 1.24 18.19 -14.37
C SER A 187 0.26 17.34 -13.56
N MET A 188 -0.49 17.99 -12.65
CA MET A 188 -1.67 17.43 -12.01
C MET A 188 -2.88 18.28 -12.41
N ASN A 189 -3.81 17.71 -13.17
CA ASN A 189 -5.04 18.38 -13.55
C ASN A 189 -6.23 17.54 -13.10
N THR A 190 -6.90 18.00 -12.04
CA THR A 190 -8.05 17.31 -11.43
C THR A 190 -9.39 17.63 -12.08
N THR A 191 -9.45 18.55 -13.06
CA THR A 191 -10.70 18.89 -13.77
C THR A 191 -11.16 17.83 -14.76
N VAL A 192 -10.37 16.76 -14.95
CA VAL A 192 -10.67 15.66 -15.88
C VAL A 192 -11.88 14.81 -15.47
N ALA A 193 -12.29 14.84 -14.20
CA ALA A 193 -13.45 14.13 -13.67
C ALA A 193 -14.03 14.86 -12.44
N PRO A 194 -15.31 14.65 -12.09
CA PRO A 194 -15.89 15.27 -10.91
C PRO A 194 -15.27 14.74 -9.61
N LEU A 195 -15.01 15.66 -8.67
CA LEU A 195 -14.77 15.35 -7.26
C LEU A 195 -16.08 14.81 -6.64
N LEU A 196 -16.00 13.64 -6.01
CA LEU A 196 -17.08 13.07 -5.19
C LEU A 196 -16.58 12.94 -3.75
N PHE A 197 -17.39 13.37 -2.78
CA PHE A 197 -17.00 13.39 -1.37
C PHE A 197 -18.21 13.09 -0.49
N ALA A 198 -18.36 11.82 -0.11
CA ALA A 198 -19.36 11.31 0.82
C ALA A 198 -18.68 10.64 2.02
N ASP A 199 -19.42 10.50 3.12
CA ASP A 199 -18.98 9.89 4.41
C ASP A 199 -18.11 8.63 4.26
N GLN A 200 -18.46 7.76 3.30
CA GLN A 200 -17.74 6.50 3.02
C GLN A 200 -17.34 6.33 1.54
N TYR A 201 -17.25 7.43 0.77
CA TYR A 201 -16.80 7.39 -0.61
C TYR A 201 -16.15 8.72 -1.02
N LEU A 202 -14.84 8.72 -1.20
CA LEU A 202 -14.08 9.85 -1.74
C LEU A 202 -13.54 9.44 -3.11
N GLN A 203 -13.69 10.31 -4.12
CA GLN A 203 -13.09 10.11 -5.45
C GLN A 203 -12.45 11.39 -5.96
N LEU A 204 -11.18 11.28 -6.36
CA LEU A 204 -10.44 12.31 -7.06
C LEU A 204 -9.77 11.68 -8.29
N SER A 205 -9.74 12.38 -9.41
CA SER A 205 -8.99 11.97 -10.60
C SER A 205 -7.96 13.01 -10.99
N THR A 206 -6.93 12.62 -11.74
CA THR A 206 -6.01 13.53 -12.43
C THR A 206 -5.55 12.95 -13.76
N SER A 207 -5.26 13.81 -14.74
CA SER A 207 -4.32 13.44 -15.81
C SER A 207 -2.90 13.26 -15.25
N LEU A 208 -2.08 12.46 -15.92
CA LEU A 208 -0.67 12.24 -15.61
C LEU A 208 0.21 12.82 -16.72
N ALA A 209 1.42 13.25 -16.37
CA ALA A 209 2.40 13.80 -17.31
C ALA A 209 2.90 12.80 -18.37
N SER A 210 2.81 11.50 -18.08
CA SER A 210 3.51 10.43 -18.78
C SER A 210 2.82 9.10 -18.55
N SER A 211 3.07 8.15 -19.44
CA SER A 211 2.67 6.75 -19.27
C SER A 211 3.58 5.96 -18.31
N LEU A 212 4.70 6.55 -17.86
CA LEU A 212 5.65 5.91 -16.94
C LEU A 212 5.26 6.16 -15.48
N VAL A 213 4.47 5.25 -14.92
CA VAL A 213 4.03 5.27 -13.51
C VAL A 213 4.66 4.10 -12.75
N SER A 214 5.09 4.33 -11.50
CA SER A 214 5.62 3.30 -10.61
C SER A 214 5.18 3.53 -9.16
N GLY A 215 5.27 2.50 -8.31
CA GLY A 215 4.86 2.56 -6.89
C GLY A 215 3.54 1.84 -6.64
N LEU A 216 2.66 2.44 -5.83
CA LEU A 216 1.33 1.93 -5.44
C LEU A 216 1.28 0.56 -4.73
N GLY A 217 2.42 0.00 -4.29
CA GLY A 217 2.50 -1.32 -3.66
C GLY A 217 1.77 -1.47 -2.31
N GLU A 218 1.65 -2.68 -1.76
CA GLU A 218 2.30 -3.94 -2.18
C GLU A 218 1.47 -4.75 -3.21
N HIS A 219 2.02 -4.95 -4.41
CA HIS A 219 1.44 -5.82 -5.45
C HIS A 219 2.52 -6.58 -6.21
N TYR A 220 2.17 -7.75 -6.74
CA TYR A 220 3.03 -8.48 -7.67
C TYR A 220 2.86 -7.92 -9.09
N THR A 221 3.72 -6.97 -9.45
CA THR A 221 3.66 -6.22 -10.71
C THR A 221 5.05 -5.86 -11.24
N SER A 222 5.12 -5.43 -12.49
CA SER A 222 6.28 -4.76 -13.08
C SER A 222 6.52 -3.41 -12.41
N LEU A 223 7.78 -2.95 -12.37
CA LEU A 223 8.11 -1.63 -11.80
C LEU A 223 7.36 -0.48 -12.49
N VAL A 224 7.17 -0.57 -13.81
CA VAL A 224 6.27 0.31 -14.56
C VAL A 224 4.88 -0.34 -14.57
N LEU A 225 3.89 0.39 -14.06
CA LEU A 225 2.51 -0.05 -13.98
C LEU A 225 1.83 0.02 -15.36
N ASP A 226 1.03 -0.99 -15.67
CA ASP A 226 0.16 -0.98 -16.85
C ASP A 226 -0.99 0.03 -16.64
N LEU A 227 -1.27 0.86 -17.65
CA LEU A 227 -2.32 1.88 -17.63
C LEU A 227 -3.58 1.45 -18.41
N ASN A 228 -3.63 0.22 -18.91
CA ASN A 228 -4.77 -0.29 -19.65
C ASN A 228 -5.91 -0.75 -18.73
N TRP A 229 -6.59 0.22 -18.11
CA TRP A 229 -7.74 0.01 -17.22
C TRP A 229 -7.43 -0.88 -16.01
N THR A 230 -6.25 -0.70 -15.42
CA THR A 230 -5.81 -1.49 -14.27
C THR A 230 -6.32 -0.89 -12.96
N SER A 231 -6.67 -1.76 -12.01
CA SER A 231 -7.09 -1.38 -10.66
C SER A 231 -6.13 -1.94 -9.61
N TRP A 232 -5.47 -1.04 -8.88
CA TRP A 232 -4.57 -1.36 -7.78
C TRP A 232 -5.31 -1.14 -6.46
N THR A 233 -5.67 -2.25 -5.82
CA THR A 233 -6.36 -2.26 -4.54
C THR A 233 -5.34 -2.14 -3.40
N LEU A 234 -5.35 -1.01 -2.69
CA LEU A 234 -4.56 -0.81 -1.47
C LEU A 234 -5.44 -1.16 -0.28
N TRP A 235 -5.22 -2.36 0.24
CA TRP A 235 -5.70 -2.79 1.55
C TRP A 235 -4.75 -3.84 2.13
N ASN A 236 -4.39 -3.68 3.40
CA ASN A 236 -3.57 -4.64 4.14
C ASN A 236 -4.42 -5.86 4.53
N ARG A 237 -4.80 -6.66 3.51
CA ARG A 237 -5.57 -7.93 3.48
C ARG A 237 -6.65 -8.15 4.57
N ASP A 238 -7.90 -8.33 4.11
CA ASP A 238 -9.15 -8.66 4.84
C ASP A 238 -9.99 -7.49 5.45
N MET A 239 -10.28 -6.45 4.66
CA MET A 239 -11.49 -5.59 4.71
C MET A 239 -11.53 -4.57 3.52
N ALA A 240 -12.47 -3.62 3.50
CA ALA A 240 -12.88 -2.87 2.29
C ALA A 240 -11.86 -1.81 1.77
N PRO A 241 -11.55 -1.79 0.46
CA PRO A 241 -10.29 -1.22 -0.06
C PRO A 241 -10.31 0.27 -0.44
N HIS A 242 -9.13 0.89 -0.42
CA HIS A 242 -8.81 2.01 -1.33
C HIS A 242 -8.47 1.43 -2.72
N VAL A 243 -8.89 2.08 -3.80
CA VAL A 243 -8.63 1.62 -5.17
C VAL A 243 -8.05 2.76 -6.01
N MET A 244 -6.89 2.49 -6.62
CA MET A 244 -6.29 3.36 -7.64
C MET A 244 -6.62 2.77 -9.01
N ILE A 245 -7.20 3.55 -9.92
CA ILE A 245 -7.46 3.09 -11.29
C ILE A 245 -6.61 3.90 -12.27
N LEU A 246 -5.88 3.20 -13.14
CA LEU A 246 -5.05 3.76 -14.19
C LEU A 246 -5.71 3.49 -15.55
N GLN A 247 -5.83 4.54 -16.38
CA GLN A 247 -6.47 4.47 -17.71
C GLN A 247 -5.59 5.08 -18.82
N PRO A 248 -5.80 4.74 -20.11
CA PRO A 248 -4.80 4.98 -21.16
C PRO A 248 -4.52 6.43 -21.58
N THR A 249 -5.40 7.40 -21.27
CA THR A 249 -5.19 8.83 -21.56
C THR A 249 -4.26 9.50 -20.53
N PRO A 250 -3.08 8.89 -20.28
CA PRO A 250 -2.65 8.44 -18.96
C PRO A 250 -3.28 9.23 -17.80
N ALA A 251 -4.24 8.63 -17.10
CA ALA A 251 -4.91 9.25 -15.96
C ALA A 251 -5.05 8.29 -14.78
N LEU A 252 -5.15 8.86 -13.58
CA LEU A 252 -5.26 8.16 -12.31
C LEU A 252 -6.52 8.61 -11.57
N THR A 253 -7.34 7.66 -11.13
CA THR A 253 -8.47 7.88 -10.21
C THR A 253 -8.17 7.25 -8.86
N TRP A 254 -8.11 8.06 -7.79
CA TRP A 254 -8.12 7.62 -6.41
C TRP A 254 -9.57 7.39 -5.94
N VAL A 255 -9.83 6.26 -5.28
CA VAL A 255 -11.08 6.01 -4.54
C VAL A 255 -10.76 5.56 -3.12
N SER A 256 -11.42 6.17 -2.13
CA SER A 256 -11.29 5.87 -0.70
C SER A 256 -12.65 5.60 -0.07
N THR A 257 -12.71 4.67 0.88
CA THR A 257 -13.92 4.31 1.65
C THR A 257 -14.16 5.20 2.87
N GLY A 258 -13.42 6.30 3.02
CA GLY A 258 -13.58 7.30 4.07
C GLY A 258 -12.34 8.17 4.29
N GLY A 259 -12.37 8.97 5.36
CA GLY A 259 -11.28 9.86 5.77
C GLY A 259 -11.34 11.25 5.14
N ILE A 260 -10.20 11.76 4.71
CA ILE A 260 -10.03 13.03 4.00
C ILE A 260 -9.12 12.83 2.79
N LEU A 261 -9.11 13.76 1.84
CA LEU A 261 -8.08 13.79 0.80
C LEU A 261 -6.93 14.65 1.33
N ASP A 262 -5.84 14.00 1.73
CA ASP A 262 -4.60 14.63 2.21
C ASP A 262 -3.48 14.22 1.26
N LEU A 263 -2.97 15.17 0.48
CA LEU A 263 -2.16 14.93 -0.71
C LEU A 263 -0.89 15.78 -0.67
N TYR A 264 0.25 15.11 -0.77
CA TYR A 264 1.57 15.73 -0.92
C TYR A 264 2.05 15.57 -2.36
N ILE A 265 2.55 16.66 -2.95
CA ILE A 265 3.00 16.72 -4.34
C ILE A 265 4.43 17.27 -4.36
N PHE A 266 5.36 16.44 -4.82
CA PHE A 266 6.80 16.72 -4.82
C PHE A 266 7.32 16.98 -6.24
N LEU A 267 8.08 18.07 -6.42
CA LEU A 267 8.59 18.51 -7.74
C LEU A 267 10.01 18.04 -8.08
N VAL A 268 10.84 17.77 -7.08
CA VAL A 268 12.24 17.32 -7.24
C VAL A 268 12.62 16.29 -6.16
N ASP A 269 13.59 15.43 -6.46
CA ASP A 269 14.13 14.39 -5.57
C ASP A 269 13.08 13.54 -4.85
N ILE A 270 12.08 13.10 -5.63
CA ILE A 270 10.89 12.32 -5.23
C ILE A 270 11.24 11.19 -4.22
N VAL A 271 12.33 10.45 -4.43
CA VAL A 271 12.73 9.32 -3.57
C VAL A 271 13.18 9.74 -2.17
N MET A 272 13.75 10.95 -2.01
CA MET A 272 14.33 11.40 -0.73
C MET A 272 13.29 12.07 0.19
N PHE A 273 12.12 12.47 -0.34
CA PHE A 273 11.11 13.25 0.38
C PHE A 273 9.86 12.46 0.81
N PHE A 274 9.77 11.17 0.49
CA PHE A 274 8.48 10.44 0.53
C PHE A 274 7.77 10.34 1.89
N PHE A 275 8.47 10.51 3.02
CA PHE A 275 7.88 10.47 4.38
C PHE A 275 8.61 11.43 5.35
N PRO A 276 7.96 11.89 6.45
CA PRO A 276 8.59 12.68 7.52
C PRO A 276 9.62 11.91 8.38
N GLY A 277 10.26 10.88 7.85
CA GLY A 277 11.30 10.11 8.50
C GLY A 277 12.21 9.43 7.48
N TYR A 278 13.52 9.62 7.65
CA TYR A 278 14.52 8.83 6.92
C TYR A 278 14.41 7.35 7.32
N PRO A 279 14.75 6.40 6.41
CA PRO A 279 14.87 4.99 6.78
C PRO A 279 15.75 4.82 8.02
N MET A 280 15.31 3.99 8.98
CA MET A 280 16.11 3.74 10.18
C MET A 280 17.47 3.16 9.79
N MET A 281 18.55 3.60 10.44
CA MET A 281 19.87 3.03 10.20
C MET A 281 19.89 1.57 10.72
N PRO A 282 20.02 0.56 9.83
CA PRO A 282 20.04 -0.83 10.27
C PRO A 282 21.36 -1.13 11.01
N PRO A 283 21.36 -2.01 12.02
CA PRO A 283 22.60 -2.47 12.64
C PRO A 283 23.40 -3.28 11.62
N TYR A 284 24.73 -3.11 11.59
CA TYR A 284 25.59 -3.67 10.52
C TYR A 284 25.40 -5.18 10.27
N TRP A 285 25.20 -5.96 11.33
CA TRP A 285 24.96 -7.42 11.24
C TRP A 285 23.72 -7.80 10.44
N SER A 286 22.71 -6.91 10.33
CA SER A 286 21.47 -7.17 9.59
C SER A 286 21.60 -7.05 8.07
N LEU A 287 22.79 -6.65 7.59
CA LEU A 287 23.19 -6.69 6.18
C LEU A 287 23.88 -8.01 5.81
N GLY A 288 24.15 -8.86 6.80
CA GLY A 288 24.76 -10.18 6.62
C GLY A 288 23.78 -11.22 6.08
N PHE A 289 24.23 -12.48 5.99
CA PHE A 289 23.34 -13.56 5.54
C PHE A 289 22.50 -14.10 6.72
N HIS A 290 21.19 -14.19 6.50
CA HIS A 290 20.19 -14.65 7.46
C HIS A 290 19.63 -16.01 7.02
N LEU A 291 19.53 -16.99 7.94
CA LEU A 291 18.97 -18.31 7.64
C LEU A 291 17.77 -18.63 8.54
N CYS A 292 16.63 -18.88 7.90
CA CYS A 292 15.35 -19.20 8.55
C CYS A 292 14.67 -20.39 7.87
N ARG A 293 13.83 -21.10 8.62
CA ARG A 293 12.68 -21.84 8.10
C ARG A 293 11.62 -22.02 9.19
N TRP A 294 10.40 -22.31 8.75
CA TRP A 294 9.50 -23.15 9.53
C TRP A 294 9.93 -24.62 9.43
N GLY A 295 10.08 -25.29 10.57
CA GLY A 295 10.45 -26.70 10.72
C GLY A 295 11.79 -26.96 11.41
N TYR A 296 12.41 -25.98 12.07
CA TYR A 296 13.52 -26.24 13.00
C TYR A 296 12.90 -26.61 14.36
N THR A 297 12.58 -27.89 14.56
CA THR A 297 11.68 -28.32 15.64
C THR A 297 12.30 -28.45 17.03
N THR A 298 13.63 -28.31 17.15
CA THR A 298 14.39 -28.32 18.42
C THR A 298 15.63 -27.42 18.33
N THR A 299 16.18 -27.01 19.47
CA THR A 299 17.47 -26.29 19.55
C THR A 299 18.62 -27.06 18.91
N ASN A 300 18.69 -28.38 19.09
CA ASN A 300 19.69 -29.23 18.43
C ASN A 300 19.57 -29.16 16.90
N ALA A 301 18.35 -29.20 16.35
CA ALA A 301 18.13 -29.05 14.91
C ALA A 301 18.58 -27.67 14.40
N THR A 302 18.34 -26.59 15.16
CA THR A 302 18.85 -25.24 14.85
C THR A 302 20.39 -25.20 14.90
N ARG A 303 21.03 -25.74 15.95
CA ARG A 303 22.50 -25.80 16.08
C ARG A 303 23.14 -26.53 14.91
N MET A 304 22.64 -27.72 14.55
CA MET A 304 23.15 -28.53 13.42
C MET A 304 23.14 -27.77 12.09
N VAL A 305 22.21 -26.82 11.90
CA VAL A 305 22.12 -26.01 10.69
C VAL A 305 23.21 -24.94 10.67
N ALA A 306 23.34 -24.17 11.77
CA ALA A 306 24.39 -23.17 11.92
C ALA A 306 25.80 -23.80 11.82
N GLU A 307 25.98 -24.98 12.40
CA GLU A 307 27.24 -25.75 12.33
C GLU A 307 27.54 -26.22 10.91
N ARG A 308 26.55 -26.70 10.14
CA ARG A 308 26.75 -27.09 8.75
C ARG A 308 27.10 -25.91 7.85
N MET A 309 26.45 -24.75 8.04
CA MET A 309 26.79 -23.51 7.33
C MET A 309 28.26 -23.13 7.59
N HIS A 310 28.66 -23.11 8.87
CA HIS A 310 30.02 -22.81 9.28
C HIS A 310 31.05 -23.83 8.75
N SER A 311 30.80 -25.14 8.89
CA SER A 311 31.70 -26.20 8.41
C SER A 311 31.84 -26.24 6.88
N ALA A 312 30.87 -25.71 6.14
CA ALA A 312 30.91 -25.58 4.69
C ALA A 312 31.47 -24.21 4.21
N ASN A 313 31.95 -23.36 5.13
CA ASN A 313 32.43 -22.00 4.87
C ASN A 313 31.39 -21.06 4.22
N PHE A 314 30.10 -21.26 4.47
CA PHE A 314 29.06 -20.30 4.08
C PHE A 314 28.94 -19.20 5.15
N PRO A 315 29.06 -17.91 4.79
CA PRO A 315 28.78 -16.81 5.72
C PRO A 315 27.34 -16.87 6.24
N MET A 316 27.16 -16.63 7.53
CA MET A 316 25.86 -16.53 8.18
C MET A 316 25.99 -15.69 9.45
N ASP A 317 25.41 -14.49 9.44
CA ASP A 317 25.45 -13.57 10.58
C ASP A 317 24.29 -13.82 11.55
N VAL A 318 23.15 -14.32 11.06
CA VAL A 318 21.92 -14.42 11.85
C VAL A 318 21.21 -15.76 11.66
N GLN A 319 20.99 -16.48 12.75
CA GLN A 319 20.13 -17.66 12.81
C GLN A 319 18.72 -17.25 13.24
N TRP A 320 17.70 -17.78 12.55
CA TRP A 320 16.30 -17.49 12.83
C TRP A 320 15.53 -18.75 13.24
N ASN A 321 14.51 -18.59 14.07
CA ASN A 321 13.50 -19.61 14.33
C ASN A 321 12.07 -19.07 14.12
N ASP A 322 11.27 -19.81 13.36
CA ASP A 322 9.81 -19.67 13.27
C ASP A 322 9.13 -20.25 14.54
N LEU A 323 7.80 -20.27 14.61
CA LEU A 323 6.95 -20.60 15.77
C LEU A 323 7.19 -21.98 16.40
N ASP A 324 8.05 -22.81 15.81
CA ASP A 324 8.54 -24.06 16.38
C ASP A 324 9.07 -23.89 17.82
N TYR A 325 9.67 -22.72 18.11
CA TYR A 325 10.27 -22.41 19.41
C TYR A 325 9.26 -22.27 20.55
N ALA A 326 8.04 -21.81 20.25
CA ALA A 326 7.07 -21.34 21.23
C ALA A 326 6.22 -22.46 21.85
N ASP A 327 6.00 -22.45 23.17
CA ASP A 327 5.14 -23.43 23.83
C ASP A 327 3.69 -23.28 23.34
N LYS A 328 3.19 -24.31 22.67
CA LYS A 328 1.87 -24.33 22.02
C LYS A 328 1.65 -23.13 21.07
N ARG A 329 2.73 -22.66 20.43
CA ARG A 329 2.74 -21.47 19.55
C ARG A 329 2.33 -20.17 20.23
N ARG A 330 2.50 -20.06 21.56
CA ARG A 330 2.21 -18.84 22.32
C ARG A 330 3.44 -17.94 22.36
N VAL A 331 3.35 -16.74 21.80
CA VAL A 331 4.42 -15.74 21.89
C VAL A 331 4.77 -15.39 23.34
N PHE A 332 6.00 -14.94 23.56
CA PHE A 332 6.64 -14.74 24.87
C PHE A 332 6.79 -16.01 25.73
N THR A 333 6.78 -17.20 25.10
CA THR A 333 7.11 -18.49 25.73
C THR A 333 8.10 -19.26 24.87
N PHE A 334 8.73 -20.30 25.41
CA PHE A 334 9.43 -21.31 24.64
C PHE A 334 9.06 -22.72 25.13
N ASP A 335 9.08 -23.69 24.23
CA ASP A 335 8.72 -25.09 24.52
C ASP A 335 9.73 -25.70 25.50
N PRO A 336 9.32 -26.09 26.72
CA PRO A 336 10.26 -26.51 27.77
C PRO A 336 10.92 -27.88 27.49
N VAL A 337 10.47 -28.62 26.48
CA VAL A 337 11.01 -29.95 26.11
C VAL A 337 11.91 -29.84 24.87
N ARG A 338 11.43 -29.15 23.83
CA ARG A 338 12.13 -29.03 22.54
C ARG A 338 13.09 -27.84 22.47
N PHE A 339 12.85 -26.83 23.31
CA PHE A 339 13.58 -25.57 23.38
C PHE A 339 13.92 -25.19 24.84
N GLY A 340 13.98 -26.16 25.75
CA GLY A 340 14.29 -25.92 27.17
C GLY A 340 15.65 -25.26 27.39
N ASP A 341 16.61 -25.49 26.50
CA ASP A 341 17.96 -24.92 26.47
C ASP A 341 18.13 -23.78 25.44
N LEU A 342 17.02 -23.12 25.06
CA LEU A 342 17.03 -21.98 24.14
C LEU A 342 17.94 -20.82 24.65
N PRO A 343 17.93 -20.42 25.94
CA PRO A 343 18.85 -19.41 26.45
C PRO A 343 20.33 -19.75 26.19
N GLU A 344 20.71 -21.01 26.42
CA GLU A 344 22.07 -21.53 26.23
C GLU A 344 22.46 -21.53 24.75
N MET A 345 21.57 -21.98 23.86
CA MET A 345 21.78 -21.95 22.41
C MET A 345 22.05 -20.52 21.91
N VAL A 346 21.31 -19.53 22.39
CA VAL A 346 21.53 -18.13 22.01
C VAL A 346 22.89 -17.62 22.51
N GLN A 347 23.27 -17.95 23.75
CA GLN A 347 24.61 -17.62 24.26
C GLN A 347 25.75 -18.30 23.46
N GLU A 348 25.55 -19.52 22.97
CA GLU A 348 26.51 -20.21 22.10
C GLU A 348 26.66 -19.51 20.74
N PHE A 349 25.55 -19.05 20.14
CA PHE A 349 25.58 -18.25 18.92
C PHE A 349 26.30 -16.91 19.15
N HIS A 350 25.99 -16.20 20.24
CA HIS A 350 26.67 -14.96 20.60
C HIS A 350 28.18 -15.14 20.77
N LYS A 351 28.63 -16.23 21.42
CA LYS A 351 30.07 -16.58 21.53
C LYS A 351 30.75 -16.84 20.19
N LYS A 352 29.99 -17.30 19.18
CA LYS A 352 30.42 -17.49 17.79
C LYS A 352 30.24 -16.22 16.92
N GLY A 353 29.79 -15.11 17.49
CA GLY A 353 29.49 -13.85 16.79
C GLY A 353 28.10 -13.79 16.11
N ILE A 354 27.44 -14.94 15.97
CA ILE A 354 26.13 -15.10 15.32
C ILE A 354 25.05 -14.42 16.17
N LYS A 355 24.12 -13.72 15.52
CA LYS A 355 22.94 -13.09 16.10
C LYS A 355 21.74 -14.03 16.00
N TYR A 356 20.73 -13.82 16.84
CA TYR A 356 19.54 -14.67 16.89
C TYR A 356 18.25 -13.86 16.82
N ILE A 357 17.36 -14.25 15.90
CA ILE A 357 16.03 -13.66 15.69
C ILE A 357 14.96 -14.74 15.84
N LEU A 358 13.80 -14.37 16.38
CA LEU A 358 12.61 -15.21 16.35
C LEU A 358 11.40 -14.44 15.81
N ILE A 359 10.42 -15.20 15.33
CA ILE A 359 9.10 -14.67 14.95
C ILE A 359 8.31 -14.23 16.19
N LEU A 360 7.62 -13.09 16.08
CA LEU A 360 6.75 -12.56 17.12
C LEU A 360 5.41 -12.11 16.51
N ASP A 361 4.42 -13.00 16.56
CA ASP A 361 3.04 -12.66 16.20
C ASP A 361 2.42 -11.68 17.22
N PRO A 362 1.59 -10.72 16.80
CA PRO A 362 0.86 -9.85 17.73
C PRO A 362 -0.28 -10.57 18.46
N GLY A 363 -0.68 -11.77 18.01
CA GLY A 363 -1.83 -12.50 18.54
C GLY A 363 -1.54 -13.16 19.90
N ILE A 364 -2.29 -12.75 20.93
CA ILE A 364 -2.20 -13.31 22.28
C ILE A 364 -3.28 -14.37 22.55
N SER A 365 -2.86 -15.61 22.81
CA SER A 365 -3.75 -16.73 23.16
C SER A 365 -4.67 -16.40 24.35
N SER A 366 -5.99 -16.49 24.16
CA SER A 366 -7.00 -16.15 25.17
C SER A 366 -7.52 -17.34 25.99
N THR A 367 -7.07 -18.56 25.68
CA THR A 367 -7.56 -19.82 26.28
C THR A 367 -6.56 -20.50 27.22
N SER A 368 -5.51 -19.79 27.63
CA SER A 368 -4.58 -20.30 28.65
C SER A 368 -5.23 -20.38 30.03
N LEU A 369 -4.81 -21.34 30.85
CA LEU A 369 -5.30 -21.46 32.23
C LEU A 369 -4.88 -20.21 33.05
N PRO A 370 -5.71 -19.72 33.98
CA PRO A 370 -5.33 -18.61 34.86
C PRO A 370 -4.03 -18.88 35.62
N GLY A 371 -3.14 -17.89 35.66
CA GLY A 371 -1.80 -17.98 36.23
C GLY A 371 -0.75 -18.61 35.31
N THR A 372 -1.09 -19.01 34.08
CA THR A 372 -0.17 -19.74 33.16
C THR A 372 0.21 -18.96 31.90
N TYR A 373 -0.34 -17.76 31.70
CA TYR A 373 0.05 -16.92 30.56
C TYR A 373 -0.04 -15.42 30.88
N PRO A 374 0.99 -14.87 31.55
CA PRO A 374 1.04 -13.46 31.94
C PRO A 374 0.78 -12.43 30.82
N PRO A 375 1.20 -12.63 29.55
CA PRO A 375 0.88 -11.69 28.47
C PRO A 375 -0.63 -11.43 28.33
N PHE A 376 -1.45 -12.49 28.33
CA PHE A 376 -2.91 -12.35 28.25
C PHE A 376 -3.48 -11.71 29.52
N GLU A 377 -3.14 -12.26 30.69
CA GLU A 377 -3.69 -11.80 31.97
C GLU A 377 -3.35 -10.35 32.29
N ASN A 378 -2.12 -9.92 32.00
CA ASN A 378 -1.69 -8.54 32.19
C ASN A 378 -2.28 -7.62 31.10
N GLY A 379 -2.47 -8.12 29.87
CA GLY A 379 -3.16 -7.37 28.82
C GLY A 379 -4.64 -7.10 29.16
N VAL A 380 -5.35 -8.08 29.73
CA VAL A 380 -6.73 -7.90 30.22
C VAL A 380 -6.77 -6.88 31.36
N LYS A 381 -5.88 -6.99 32.36
CA LYS A 381 -5.81 -6.04 33.49
C LYS A 381 -5.53 -4.59 33.06
N ARG A 382 -4.84 -4.40 31.93
CA ARG A 382 -4.40 -3.09 31.39
C ARG A 382 -5.26 -2.59 30.23
N ASP A 383 -6.38 -3.28 29.92
CA ASP A 383 -7.31 -2.98 28.83
C ASP A 383 -6.67 -2.77 27.44
N VAL A 384 -5.63 -3.55 27.12
CA VAL A 384 -4.79 -3.31 25.94
C VAL A 384 -5.35 -3.85 24.63
N PHE A 385 -6.36 -4.73 24.69
CA PHE A 385 -6.86 -5.42 23.50
C PHE A 385 -7.88 -4.59 22.72
N ILE A 386 -8.02 -4.92 21.44
CA ILE A 386 -9.11 -4.45 20.55
C ILE A 386 -10.44 -4.99 21.08
N LYS A 387 -11.48 -4.16 21.02
CA LYS A 387 -12.85 -4.50 21.45
C LYS A 387 -13.78 -4.58 20.25
N ASN A 388 -14.82 -5.41 20.37
CA ASN A 388 -15.93 -5.47 19.42
C ASN A 388 -16.95 -4.34 19.68
N ALA A 389 -18.00 -4.25 18.85
CA ALA A 389 -19.05 -3.24 19.00
C ALA A 389 -19.85 -3.32 20.32
N SER A 390 -19.84 -4.47 21.01
CA SER A 390 -20.45 -4.66 22.34
C SER A 390 -19.56 -4.20 23.50
N GLY A 391 -18.28 -3.89 23.23
CA GLY A 391 -17.27 -3.52 24.23
C GLY A 391 -16.47 -4.70 24.80
N ASP A 392 -16.78 -5.93 24.40
CA ASP A 392 -16.01 -7.12 24.79
C ASP A 392 -14.70 -7.23 23.98
N ILE A 393 -13.71 -7.94 24.50
CA ILE A 393 -12.46 -8.21 23.78
C ILE A 393 -12.76 -8.96 22.48
N LEU A 394 -12.23 -8.46 21.36
CA LEU A 394 -12.35 -9.12 20.07
C LEU A 394 -11.46 -10.37 20.04
N ILE A 395 -12.09 -11.54 19.94
CA ILE A 395 -11.43 -12.84 19.86
C ILE A 395 -11.49 -13.37 18.43
N GLY A 396 -10.34 -13.41 17.76
CA GLY A 396 -10.14 -14.14 16.52
C GLY A 396 -9.52 -15.52 16.75
N LYS A 397 -9.02 -16.14 15.69
CA LYS A 397 -8.31 -17.42 15.75
C LYS A 397 -7.07 -17.40 14.87
N VAL A 398 -5.91 -17.64 15.46
CA VAL A 398 -4.61 -17.80 14.79
C VAL A 398 -3.85 -19.01 15.37
N TRP A 399 -2.52 -19.06 15.26
CA TRP A 399 -1.69 -20.23 15.55
C TRP A 399 -1.89 -20.93 16.92
N PRO A 400 -1.96 -20.21 18.06
CA PRO A 400 -2.25 -20.80 19.37
C PRO A 400 -3.75 -21.05 19.63
N GLY A 401 -4.63 -20.87 18.64
CA GLY A 401 -6.08 -21.02 18.78
C GLY A 401 -6.80 -19.68 18.99
N PRO A 402 -7.88 -19.61 19.81
CA PRO A 402 -8.59 -18.37 20.08
C PRO A 402 -7.65 -17.33 20.70
N THR A 403 -7.73 -16.11 20.20
CA THR A 403 -6.67 -15.11 20.32
C THR A 403 -7.25 -13.70 20.38
N ALA A 404 -6.76 -12.90 21.32
CA ALA A 404 -7.01 -11.46 21.40
C ALA A 404 -5.89 -10.67 20.66
N PHE A 405 -6.24 -9.52 20.10
CA PHE A 405 -5.32 -8.66 19.36
C PHE A 405 -5.04 -7.37 20.13
N PRO A 406 -3.78 -7.00 20.41
CA PRO A 406 -3.42 -5.74 21.02
C PRO A 406 -3.80 -4.54 20.15
N ASP A 407 -4.34 -3.50 20.77
CA ASP A 407 -4.61 -2.22 20.14
C ASP A 407 -3.39 -1.31 20.26
N PHE A 408 -2.43 -1.44 19.33
CA PHE A 408 -1.18 -0.67 19.34
C PHE A 408 -1.37 0.86 19.21
N THR A 409 -2.59 1.35 18.93
CA THR A 409 -2.88 2.79 18.97
C THR A 409 -2.81 3.31 20.42
N LYS A 410 -3.27 2.50 21.38
CA LYS A 410 -3.22 2.81 22.82
C LYS A 410 -1.76 2.92 23.30
N PRO A 411 -1.36 4.00 24.00
CA PRO A 411 -0.06 4.08 24.65
C PRO A 411 0.18 2.94 25.64
N GLU A 412 -0.87 2.55 26.37
CA GLU A 412 -0.83 1.47 27.37
C GLU A 412 -0.53 0.10 26.76
N ALA A 413 -1.05 -0.17 25.56
CA ALA A 413 -0.74 -1.40 24.81
C ALA A 413 0.72 -1.41 24.34
N ARG A 414 1.27 -0.27 23.93
CA ARG A 414 2.69 -0.16 23.56
C ARG A 414 3.60 -0.43 24.78
N GLN A 415 3.31 0.17 25.93
CA GLN A 415 4.05 -0.09 27.17
C GLN A 415 3.94 -1.57 27.58
N TRP A 416 2.74 -2.16 27.57
CA TRP A 416 2.54 -3.58 27.87
C TRP A 416 3.31 -4.50 26.92
N TRP A 417 3.41 -4.16 25.63
CA TRP A 417 4.18 -4.92 24.65
C TRP A 417 5.69 -4.82 24.91
N GLU A 418 6.21 -3.63 25.22
CA GLU A 418 7.59 -3.44 25.66
C GLU A 418 7.92 -4.23 26.92
N ASP A 419 7.01 -4.25 27.89
CA ASP A 419 7.19 -5.02 29.14
C ASP A 419 7.23 -6.53 28.85
N CYS A 420 6.34 -7.04 27.98
CA CYS A 420 6.36 -8.45 27.55
C CYS A 420 7.64 -8.81 26.79
N ILE A 421 8.14 -7.93 25.91
CA ILE A 421 9.42 -8.10 25.22
C ILE A 421 10.57 -8.14 26.24
N ARG A 422 10.59 -7.22 27.20
CA ARG A 422 11.64 -7.13 28.25
C ARG A 422 11.66 -8.37 29.15
N ASP A 423 10.49 -8.85 29.57
CA ASP A 423 10.31 -10.07 30.37
C ASP A 423 10.72 -11.34 29.62
N PHE A 424 10.60 -11.37 28.30
CA PHE A 424 11.09 -12.48 27.48
C PHE A 424 12.60 -12.35 27.20
N PHE A 425 13.08 -11.16 26.87
CA PHE A 425 14.49 -10.86 26.61
C PHE A 425 15.38 -11.16 27.82
N SER A 426 14.89 -10.92 29.04
CA SER A 426 15.60 -11.29 30.28
C SER A 426 15.87 -12.81 30.44
N LYS A 427 15.15 -13.65 29.68
CA LYS A 427 15.31 -15.12 29.66
C LYS A 427 16.05 -15.59 28.41
N VAL A 428 15.73 -15.00 27.25
CA VAL A 428 16.32 -15.34 25.95
C VAL A 428 16.80 -14.03 25.28
N PRO A 429 18.11 -13.73 25.27
CA PRO A 429 18.63 -12.46 24.79
C PRO A 429 18.66 -12.40 23.26
N VAL A 430 17.49 -12.21 22.63
CA VAL A 430 17.33 -12.10 21.17
C VAL A 430 17.88 -10.77 20.63
N ASP A 431 18.48 -10.77 19.44
CA ASP A 431 19.08 -9.57 18.83
C ASP A 431 18.09 -8.77 17.95
N GLY A 432 16.96 -9.38 17.61
CA GLY A 432 15.90 -8.76 16.81
C GLY A 432 14.62 -9.59 16.82
N LEU A 433 13.53 -8.96 16.36
CA LEU A 433 12.19 -9.56 16.34
C LEU A 433 11.65 -9.53 14.91
N TRP A 434 11.29 -10.69 14.38
CA TRP A 434 10.53 -10.81 13.14
C TRP A 434 9.05 -10.69 13.47
N ILE A 435 8.52 -9.47 13.41
CA ILE A 435 7.07 -9.29 13.51
C ILE A 435 6.39 -9.88 12.28
N TYR A 436 5.45 -10.79 12.51
CA TYR A 436 4.64 -11.40 11.46
C TYR A 436 3.18 -11.27 11.81
N PHE A 437 2.35 -11.01 10.80
CA PHE A 437 0.91 -10.96 10.98
C PHE A 437 0.21 -11.47 9.74
N MET A 438 -0.29 -12.70 9.84
CA MET A 438 -1.44 -13.13 9.04
C MET A 438 -2.70 -12.85 9.86
N PRO A 439 -3.50 -11.81 9.53
CA PRO A 439 -4.89 -11.72 9.96
C PRO A 439 -5.75 -12.76 9.22
N GLN A 440 -5.29 -14.01 9.13
CA GLN A 440 -6.18 -15.12 8.78
C GLN A 440 -7.00 -15.45 10.01
N ASN A 441 -8.07 -14.68 10.19
CA ASN A 441 -9.18 -15.13 11.01
C ASN A 441 -9.74 -16.38 10.30
N TYR A 442 -9.33 -17.57 10.73
CA TYR A 442 -9.68 -18.84 10.05
C TYR A 442 -11.20 -19.08 9.97
N ASN A 443 -11.97 -18.33 10.76
CA ASN A 443 -13.38 -18.09 10.55
C ASN A 443 -13.54 -16.74 9.82
N LYS A 444 -14.02 -16.76 8.57
CA LYS A 444 -14.31 -15.57 7.75
C LYS A 444 -15.33 -14.65 8.44
N ILE A 445 -14.86 -13.72 9.27
CA ILE A 445 -15.67 -12.64 9.84
C ILE A 445 -14.80 -11.40 9.99
N PHE A 446 -15.00 -10.47 9.06
CA PHE A 446 -15.07 -9.03 9.26
C PHE A 446 -16.16 -8.51 8.32
#